data_AF-A0A520KUD0-F1
#
_entry.id   AF-A0A520KUD0-F1
#
_cell.length_a   1.000
_cell.length_b   1.000
_cell.length_c   1.000
_cell.angle_alpha   90.00
_cell.angle_beta   90.00
_cell.angle_gamma   90.00
#
_symmetry.space_group_name_H-M   'P 1'
#
loop_
_entity.id
_entity.type
_entity.pdbx_description
1 polymer ?
#
loop_
_entity_poly.entity_id
_entity_poly.type
_entity_poly.pdbx_seq_one_letter_code
_entity_poly.pdbx_strand_id
1 'polypeptide(L)'
;MTSCAGCYRTFKKDYPEVLGEPLPFDDMPFGAIAEILTKEYGKGIQPDVDDIFNNVRDDLWRCTLKADVGMTGANAIAAEEGMIGIMTNEGNAREVSTIPKKYIAVAGIDRIVPDLKDAVSICYDTCKLIFGRTPTYISFISGPSWSADLHGITSRGIHGPAEMHVVLLDNGRMKAKEEGLGEILYCINCGICMMFCPIYHYLLWKFGDKRLCGPGAVFAAYQAGLHTSVLTGLDYCTV
;
A
#
# COMPACT_ATOMS: atom_id res chain seq x y z
N MET A 1 9.52 -5.05 -15.21
CA MET A 1 8.59 -3.98 -15.63
C MET A 1 7.63 -3.77 -14.47
N THR A 2 7.79 -2.69 -13.71
CA THR A 2 6.99 -2.32 -12.53
C THR A 2 5.56 -1.99 -12.97
N SER A 3 4.52 -2.51 -12.31
CA SER A 3 3.13 -2.43 -12.81
C SER A 3 2.56 -1.01 -12.81
N CYS A 4 3.15 -0.08 -12.06
CA CYS A 4 2.88 1.36 -12.18
C CYS A 4 3.27 1.87 -13.59
N ALA A 5 4.43 1.47 -14.10
CA ALA A 5 4.87 1.81 -15.46
C ALA A 5 4.09 1.05 -16.55
N GLY A 6 3.53 -0.12 -16.22
CA GLY A 6 2.70 -0.90 -17.15
C GLY A 6 1.38 -0.21 -17.49
N CYS A 7 0.61 0.17 -16.47
CA CYS A 7 -0.63 0.93 -16.64
C CYS A 7 -0.35 2.24 -17.38
N TYR A 8 0.66 2.98 -16.92
CA TYR A 8 1.02 4.27 -17.49
C TYR A 8 1.51 4.19 -18.95
N ARG A 9 2.26 3.16 -19.34
CA ARG A 9 2.70 2.94 -20.72
C ARG A 9 1.55 2.54 -21.65
N THR A 10 0.62 1.71 -21.18
CA THR A 10 -0.64 1.39 -21.86
C THR A 10 -1.48 2.65 -22.03
N PHE A 11 -1.63 3.49 -20.99
CA PHE A 11 -2.34 4.76 -21.11
C PHE A 11 -1.67 5.73 -22.09
N LYS A 12 -0.34 5.91 -22.05
CA LYS A 12 0.34 6.85 -22.96
C LYS A 12 0.27 6.45 -24.44
N LYS A 13 0.27 5.16 -24.72
CA LYS A 13 0.24 4.63 -26.10
C LYS A 13 -1.18 4.46 -26.62
N ASP A 14 -2.04 3.82 -25.82
CA ASP A 14 -3.34 3.34 -26.30
C ASP A 14 -4.46 4.37 -26.05
N TYR A 15 -4.32 5.30 -25.09
CA TYR A 15 -5.34 6.32 -24.82
C TYR A 15 -5.64 7.23 -26.03
N PRO A 16 -4.63 7.81 -26.71
CA PRO A 16 -4.90 8.68 -27.86
C PRO A 16 -5.45 7.91 -29.06
N GLU A 17 -5.06 6.64 -29.23
CA GLU A 17 -5.56 5.76 -30.30
C GLU A 17 -7.02 5.34 -30.06
N VAL A 18 -7.41 5.08 -28.81
CA VAL A 18 -8.75 4.57 -28.45
C VAL A 18 -9.80 5.68 -28.36
N LEU A 19 -9.43 6.86 -27.84
CA LEU A 19 -10.40 7.93 -27.55
C LEU A 19 -10.30 9.13 -28.51
N GLY A 20 -9.29 9.19 -29.38
CA GLY A 20 -9.13 10.26 -30.37
C GLY A 20 -8.80 11.64 -29.77
N GLU A 21 -8.51 11.69 -28.47
CA GLU A 21 -8.15 12.90 -27.73
C GLU A 21 -6.80 12.69 -27.01
N PRO A 22 -5.97 13.75 -26.87
CA PRO A 22 -4.74 13.64 -26.10
C PRO A 22 -5.07 13.32 -24.64
N LEU A 23 -4.12 12.68 -23.95
CA LEU A 23 -4.24 12.45 -22.50
C LEU A 23 -4.60 13.79 -21.80
N PRO A 24 -5.63 13.82 -20.94
CA PRO A 24 -6.15 15.05 -20.34
C PRO A 24 -5.24 15.62 -19.24
N PHE A 25 -4.06 15.02 -19.07
CA PHE A 25 -3.01 15.48 -18.18
C PHE A 25 -1.67 15.29 -18.88
N ASP A 26 -0.84 16.33 -18.85
CA ASP A 26 0.56 16.21 -19.20
C ASP A 26 1.26 15.39 -18.11
N ASP A 27 2.17 14.51 -18.52
CA ASP A 27 3.18 13.95 -17.63
C ASP A 27 3.72 15.11 -16.80
N MET A 28 3.61 15.09 -15.47
CA MET A 28 4.20 16.16 -14.68
C MET A 28 5.67 16.21 -15.05
N PRO A 29 6.12 17.25 -15.78
CA PRO A 29 7.45 17.21 -16.37
C PRO A 29 8.46 17.22 -15.22
N PHE A 30 9.61 16.56 -15.40
CA PHE A 30 10.66 16.57 -14.37
C PHE A 30 11.04 18.00 -13.95
N GLY A 31 10.88 18.98 -14.85
CA GLY A 31 10.91 20.42 -14.55
C GLY A 31 9.96 20.85 -13.44
N ALA A 32 8.67 20.54 -13.58
CA ALA A 32 7.66 20.89 -12.58
C ALA A 32 7.90 20.18 -11.24
N ILE A 33 8.32 18.90 -11.27
CA ILE A 33 8.68 18.16 -10.06
C ILE A 33 9.88 18.84 -9.36
N ALA A 34 10.94 19.14 -10.10
CA ALA A 34 12.14 19.77 -9.59
C ALA A 34 11.87 21.17 -9.03
N GLU A 35 11.00 21.96 -9.66
CA GLU A 35 10.55 23.27 -9.16
C GLU A 35 9.82 23.15 -7.81
N ILE A 36 8.89 22.21 -7.70
CA ILE A 36 8.16 21.95 -6.45
C ILE A 36 9.14 21.55 -5.35
N LEU A 37 10.00 20.56 -5.60
CA LEU A 37 10.96 20.09 -4.61
C LEU A 37 12.00 21.16 -4.25
N THR A 38 12.42 21.99 -5.21
CA THR A 38 13.33 23.12 -4.97
C THR A 38 12.70 24.11 -4.01
N LYS A 39 11.40 24.42 -4.21
CA LYS A 39 10.64 25.31 -3.34
C LYS A 39 10.47 24.73 -1.93
N GLU A 40 10.09 23.45 -1.83
CA GLU A 40 9.86 22.79 -0.53
C GLU A 40 11.15 22.58 0.26
N TYR A 41 12.24 22.18 -0.40
CA TYR A 41 13.51 21.88 0.27
C TYR A 41 14.46 23.07 0.37
N GLY A 42 14.18 24.18 -0.33
CA GLY A 42 15.03 25.37 -0.34
C GLY A 42 16.43 25.15 -0.94
N LYS A 43 16.59 24.12 -1.78
CA LYS A 43 17.84 23.79 -2.49
C LYS A 43 17.55 23.53 -3.96
N GLY A 44 18.46 23.92 -4.85
CA GLY A 44 18.28 23.70 -6.29
C GLY A 44 18.29 22.22 -6.63
N ILE A 45 17.18 21.72 -7.18
CA ILE A 45 17.04 20.36 -7.72
C ILE A 45 16.98 20.45 -9.24
N GLN A 46 17.78 19.61 -9.89
CA GLN A 46 17.79 19.49 -11.33
C GLN A 46 16.59 18.66 -11.80
N PRO A 47 16.02 18.95 -12.99
CA PRO A 47 14.97 18.16 -13.61
C PRO A 47 15.51 16.84 -14.20
N ASP A 48 16.30 16.13 -13.39
CA ASP A 48 16.90 14.85 -13.69
C ASP A 48 16.35 13.80 -12.73
N VAL A 49 16.19 12.58 -13.25
CA VAL A 49 15.57 11.48 -12.52
C VAL A 49 16.38 11.13 -11.28
N ASP A 50 17.70 10.99 -11.41
CA ASP A 50 18.56 10.57 -10.30
C ASP A 50 18.66 11.67 -9.25
N ASP A 51 18.78 12.94 -9.67
CA ASP A 51 18.82 14.06 -8.72
C ASP A 51 17.51 14.16 -7.93
N ILE A 52 16.34 14.12 -8.58
CA ILE A 52 15.04 14.11 -7.90
C ILE A 52 14.95 12.94 -6.91
N PHE A 53 15.26 11.72 -7.35
CA PHE A 53 15.14 10.53 -6.51
C PHE A 53 16.06 10.56 -5.29
N ASN A 54 17.32 10.96 -5.46
CA ASN A 54 18.28 11.02 -4.36
C ASN A 54 17.88 12.08 -3.34
N ASN A 55 17.42 13.25 -3.78
CA ASN A 55 16.98 14.31 -2.88
C ASN A 55 15.75 13.89 -2.06
N VAL A 56 14.76 13.24 -2.68
CA VAL A 56 13.57 12.72 -1.98
C VAL A 56 13.95 11.58 -1.03
N ARG A 57 14.81 10.65 -1.46
CA ARG A 57 15.30 9.56 -0.60
C ARG A 57 16.01 10.09 0.64
N ASP A 58 16.89 11.07 0.48
CA ASP A 58 17.63 11.67 1.60
C ASP A 58 16.69 12.36 2.60
N ASP A 59 15.65 13.02 2.11
CA ASP A 59 14.62 13.66 2.94
C ASP A 59 13.80 12.62 3.73
N LEU A 60 13.30 11.58 3.05
CA LEU A 60 12.58 10.48 3.69
C LEU A 60 13.43 9.79 4.75
N TRP A 61 14.69 9.50 4.43
CA TRP A 61 15.63 8.89 5.37
C TRP A 61 15.82 9.75 6.64
N ARG A 62 15.97 11.07 6.48
CA ARG A 62 16.09 12.00 7.62
C ARG A 62 14.80 12.05 8.44
N CYS A 63 13.64 11.98 7.80
CA CYS A 63 12.35 11.93 8.47
C CYS A 63 12.23 10.64 9.29
N THR A 64 12.51 9.48 8.70
CA THR A 64 12.41 8.19 9.39
C THR A 64 13.39 8.08 10.57
N LEU A 65 14.62 8.57 10.42
CA LEU A 65 15.61 8.59 11.49
C LEU A 65 15.20 9.42 12.71
N LYS A 66 14.37 10.46 12.51
CA LYS A 66 13.87 11.33 13.58
C LYS A 66 12.50 10.90 14.11
N ALA A 67 11.83 9.97 13.44
CA ALA A 67 10.48 9.57 13.79
C ALA A 67 10.46 8.76 15.10
N ASP A 68 9.58 9.14 16.02
CA ASP A 68 9.34 8.39 17.25
C ASP A 68 8.54 7.11 17.00
N VAL A 69 7.66 7.15 15.99
CA VAL A 69 6.71 6.08 15.66
C VAL A 69 6.70 5.82 14.16
N GLY A 70 6.84 4.55 13.80
CA GLY A 70 6.60 4.04 12.45
C GLY A 70 5.22 3.40 12.36
N MET A 71 4.53 3.59 11.24
CA MET A 71 3.22 3.00 11.02
C MET A 71 3.12 2.39 9.63
N THR A 72 2.61 1.16 9.54
CA THR A 72 2.35 0.49 8.27
C THR A 72 1.04 -0.28 8.30
N GLY A 73 0.63 -0.76 7.12
CA GLY A 73 -0.36 -1.82 7.01
C GLY A 73 0.25 -3.21 7.23
N ALA A 74 -0.56 -4.24 6.99
CA ALA A 74 -0.10 -5.63 6.80
C ALA A 74 -0.80 -6.25 5.60
N ASN A 75 -0.08 -7.04 4.81
CA ASN A 75 -0.64 -7.79 3.68
C ASN A 75 -1.34 -9.06 4.16
N ALA A 76 -0.76 -9.72 5.16
CA ALA A 76 -1.30 -10.88 5.84
C ALA A 76 -0.83 -10.91 7.31
N ILE A 77 -1.56 -11.60 8.17
CA ILE A 77 -1.21 -11.84 9.57
C ILE A 77 -1.32 -13.34 9.81
N ALA A 78 -0.20 -14.02 10.06
CA ALA A 78 -0.16 -15.43 10.37
C ALA A 78 -0.53 -15.63 11.86
N ALA A 79 -1.67 -16.27 12.11
CA ALA A 79 -2.25 -16.38 13.45
C ALA A 79 -1.45 -17.31 14.37
N GLU A 80 -0.97 -18.45 13.84
CA GLU A 80 -0.19 -19.43 14.60
C GLU A 80 1.13 -18.84 15.12
N GLU A 81 1.87 -18.13 14.27
CA GLU A 81 3.17 -17.55 14.62
C GLU A 81 3.07 -16.16 15.26
N GLY A 82 1.89 -15.53 15.22
CA GLY A 82 1.70 -14.15 15.68
C GLY A 82 2.53 -13.14 14.88
N MET A 83 2.63 -13.36 13.56
CA MET A 83 3.49 -12.58 12.66
C MET A 83 2.68 -11.75 11.68
N ILE A 84 3.07 -10.48 11.51
CA ILE A 84 2.57 -9.68 10.39
C ILE A 84 3.50 -9.85 9.18
N GLY A 85 2.92 -9.95 7.99
CA GLY A 85 3.64 -10.02 6.72
C GLY A 85 3.48 -8.72 5.94
N ILE A 86 4.60 -8.13 5.52
CA ILE A 86 4.64 -6.92 4.70
C ILE A 86 5.50 -7.18 3.48
N MET A 87 4.94 -7.01 2.29
CA MET A 87 5.66 -7.12 1.03
C MET A 87 6.12 -5.75 0.54
N THR A 88 7.37 -5.66 0.09
CA THR A 88 7.97 -4.39 -0.33
C THR A 88 9.05 -4.61 -1.39
N ASN A 89 9.26 -3.60 -2.22
CA ASN A 89 10.20 -3.55 -3.33
C ASN A 89 11.35 -2.57 -3.08
N GLU A 90 11.11 -1.40 -2.48
CA GLU A 90 12.15 -0.37 -2.30
C GLU A 90 12.84 -0.32 -0.94
N GLY A 91 12.38 -1.04 0.08
CA GLY A 91 12.96 -0.90 1.44
C GLY A 91 12.11 -0.09 2.41
N ASN A 92 11.28 0.81 1.90
CA ASN A 92 10.56 1.83 2.67
C ASN A 92 9.72 1.28 3.84
N ALA A 93 8.93 0.23 3.64
CA ALA A 93 8.10 -0.33 4.71
C ALA A 93 8.97 -1.01 5.80
N ARG A 94 10.11 -1.60 5.41
CA ARG A 94 11.08 -2.14 6.36
C ARG A 94 11.75 -1.03 7.15
N GLU A 95 12.09 0.08 6.49
CA GLU A 95 12.63 1.28 7.12
C GLU A 95 11.68 1.80 8.20
N VAL A 96 10.41 2.01 7.84
CA VAL A 96 9.35 2.50 8.74
C VAL A 96 9.07 1.53 9.89
N SER A 97 9.10 0.22 9.67
CA SER A 97 8.83 -0.77 10.71
C SER A 97 10.04 -1.08 11.62
N THR A 98 11.26 -0.71 11.22
CA THR A 98 12.49 -1.08 11.93
C THR A 98 13.16 0.09 12.63
N ILE A 99 13.24 1.26 11.99
CA ILE A 99 14.05 2.39 12.49
C ILE A 99 13.39 3.10 13.69
N PRO A 100 12.10 3.45 13.67
CA PRO A 100 11.47 4.13 14.78
C PRO A 100 11.44 3.27 16.05
N LYS A 101 11.52 3.91 17.22
CA LYS A 101 11.52 3.20 18.51
C LYS A 101 10.22 2.47 18.80
N LYS A 102 9.11 2.92 18.21
CA LYS A 102 7.79 2.32 18.31
C LYS A 102 7.24 2.01 16.93
N TYR A 103 6.52 0.91 16.83
CA TYR A 103 5.94 0.47 15.58
C TYR A 103 4.47 0.10 15.73
N ILE A 104 3.61 0.61 14.84
CA ILE A 104 2.17 0.33 14.81
C ILE A 104 1.82 -0.30 13.46
N ALA A 105 1.32 -1.54 13.51
CA ALA A 105 0.74 -2.20 12.36
C ALA A 105 -0.79 -2.05 12.41
N VAL A 106 -1.40 -1.50 11.35
CA VAL A 106 -2.87 -1.36 11.25
C VAL A 106 -3.37 -2.26 10.13
N ALA A 107 -4.24 -3.21 10.45
CA ALA A 107 -4.73 -4.18 9.48
C ALA A 107 -6.19 -4.54 9.73
N GLY A 108 -6.91 -4.87 8.67
CA GLY A 108 -8.25 -5.41 8.81
C GLY A 108 -8.24 -6.84 9.37
N ILE A 109 -9.30 -7.24 10.06
CA ILE A 109 -9.45 -8.63 10.55
C ILE A 109 -9.49 -9.67 9.41
N ASP A 110 -9.79 -9.22 8.19
CA ASP A 110 -9.76 -10.01 6.95
C ASP A 110 -8.33 -10.41 6.52
N ARG A 111 -7.30 -9.81 7.12
CA ARG A 111 -5.90 -10.12 6.80
C ARG A 111 -5.34 -11.29 7.61
N ILE A 112 -6.09 -11.80 8.58
CA ILE A 112 -5.66 -12.91 9.43
C ILE A 112 -5.83 -14.22 8.68
N VAL A 113 -4.75 -14.99 8.60
CA VAL A 113 -4.67 -16.31 7.99
C VAL A 113 -4.17 -17.33 9.02
N PRO A 114 -4.42 -18.63 8.84
CA PRO A 114 -4.05 -19.65 9.82
C PRO A 114 -2.56 -19.66 10.19
N ASP A 115 -1.68 -19.73 9.19
CA ASP A 115 -0.25 -19.98 9.38
C ASP A 115 0.64 -19.13 8.45
N LEU A 116 1.96 -19.23 8.65
CA LEU A 116 2.94 -18.51 7.84
C LEU A 116 2.91 -18.91 6.36
N LYS A 117 2.59 -20.17 6.05
CA LYS A 117 2.55 -20.67 4.66
C LYS A 117 1.40 -20.00 3.89
N ASP A 118 0.24 -19.83 4.51
CA ASP A 118 -0.87 -19.10 3.92
C ASP A 118 -0.52 -17.62 3.76
N ALA A 119 0.15 -17.01 4.75
CA ALA A 119 0.58 -15.60 4.66
C ALA A 119 1.57 -15.36 3.52
N VAL A 120 2.51 -16.28 3.32
CA VAL A 120 3.45 -16.28 2.18
C VAL A 120 2.69 -16.41 0.88
N SER A 121 1.74 -17.35 0.78
CA SER A 121 0.91 -17.55 -0.43
C SER A 121 0.19 -16.27 -0.83
N ILE A 122 -0.47 -15.59 0.13
CA ILE A 122 -1.15 -14.32 -0.10
C ILE A 122 -0.20 -13.26 -0.68
N CYS A 123 1.00 -13.11 -0.10
CA CYS A 123 1.98 -12.13 -0.57
C CYS A 123 2.50 -12.47 -1.99
N TYR A 124 2.75 -13.76 -2.27
CA TYR A 124 3.18 -14.23 -3.57
C TYR A 124 2.12 -14.02 -4.65
N ASP A 125 0.88 -14.43 -4.39
CA ASP A 125 -0.23 -14.33 -5.33
C ASP A 125 -0.60 -12.88 -5.61
N THR A 126 -0.60 -12.03 -4.58
CA THR A 126 -0.79 -10.58 -4.73
C THR A 126 0.21 -10.01 -5.74
N CYS A 127 1.50 -10.34 -5.57
CA CYS A 127 2.55 -9.86 -6.45
C CYS A 127 2.45 -10.44 -7.88
N LYS A 128 2.16 -11.73 -7.98
CA LYS A 128 2.06 -12.44 -9.25
C LYS A 128 0.88 -11.94 -10.09
N LEU A 129 -0.27 -11.70 -9.47
CA LEU A 129 -1.48 -11.23 -10.15
C LEU A 129 -1.30 -9.83 -10.74
N ILE A 130 -0.70 -8.90 -9.97
CA ILE A 130 -0.61 -7.49 -10.41
C ILE A 130 0.68 -7.18 -11.20
N PHE A 131 1.81 -7.81 -10.86
CA PHE A 131 3.12 -7.52 -11.46
C PHE A 131 3.62 -8.62 -12.39
N GLY A 132 2.99 -9.79 -12.43
CA GLY A 132 3.50 -10.95 -13.18
C GLY A 132 4.85 -11.49 -12.67
N ARG A 133 5.23 -11.17 -11.43
CA ARG A 133 6.51 -11.56 -10.81
C ARG A 133 6.36 -11.82 -9.32
N THR A 134 7.35 -12.48 -8.73
CA THR A 134 7.41 -12.72 -7.29
C THR A 134 7.78 -11.43 -6.52
N PRO A 135 7.40 -11.33 -5.23
CA PRO A 135 7.82 -10.22 -4.39
C PRO A 135 9.35 -10.18 -4.28
N THR A 136 9.91 -8.96 -4.21
CA THR A 136 11.36 -8.77 -4.05
C THR A 136 11.81 -9.28 -2.68
N TYR A 137 11.09 -8.90 -1.62
CA TYR A 137 11.23 -9.48 -0.29
C TYR A 137 9.93 -9.29 0.51
N ILE A 138 9.76 -10.14 1.52
CA ILE A 138 8.64 -10.08 2.47
C ILE A 138 9.25 -10.00 3.86
N SER A 139 8.81 -9.03 4.66
CA SER A 139 9.21 -8.90 6.06
C SER A 139 8.13 -9.53 6.94
N PHE A 140 8.49 -10.58 7.67
CA PHE A 140 7.67 -11.13 8.73
C PHE A 140 8.16 -10.60 10.07
N ILE A 141 7.27 -9.96 10.82
CA ILE A 141 7.62 -9.27 12.08
C ILE A 141 6.82 -9.90 13.22
N SER A 142 7.53 -10.52 14.16
CA SER A 142 6.99 -11.28 15.31
C SER A 142 7.15 -10.50 16.62
N GLY A 143 6.59 -9.30 16.69
CA GLY A 143 6.65 -8.44 17.88
C GLY A 143 7.89 -7.52 17.95
N PRO A 144 8.14 -6.89 19.11
CA PRO A 144 9.23 -5.92 19.27
C PRO A 144 10.61 -6.57 19.18
N SER A 145 11.62 -5.78 18.82
CA SER A 145 13.01 -6.23 18.75
C SER A 145 13.52 -6.66 20.12
N TRP A 146 14.06 -7.87 20.18
CA TRP A 146 14.63 -8.48 21.37
C TRP A 146 15.93 -9.20 21.01
N SER A 147 16.98 -8.98 21.80
CA SER A 147 18.28 -9.61 21.59
C SER A 147 18.90 -9.96 22.93
N ALA A 148 19.55 -11.11 23.01
CA ALA A 148 20.30 -11.54 24.18
C ALA A 148 21.79 -11.48 23.87
N ASP A 149 22.60 -11.00 24.81
CA ASP A 149 24.05 -11.08 24.70
C ASP A 149 24.55 -12.52 24.98
N LEU A 150 25.87 -12.72 24.92
CA LEU A 150 26.51 -14.03 25.19
C LEU A 150 26.22 -14.54 26.62
N HIS A 151 25.91 -13.66 27.56
CA HIS A 151 25.59 -13.97 28.94
C HIS A 151 24.08 -14.17 29.20
N GLY A 152 23.25 -14.07 28.15
CA GLY A 152 21.80 -14.21 28.25
C GLY A 152 21.09 -12.94 28.77
N ILE A 153 21.77 -11.81 28.87
CA ILE A 153 21.17 -10.53 29.27
C ILE A 153 20.38 -9.98 28.10
N THR A 154 19.09 -9.80 28.33
CA THR A 154 18.16 -9.42 27.27
C THR A 154 18.02 -7.91 27.17
N SER A 155 18.13 -7.39 25.95
CA SER A 155 17.91 -5.98 25.64
C SER A 155 16.84 -5.84 24.55
N ARG A 156 15.93 -4.88 24.73
CA ARG A 156 14.91 -4.55 23.73
C ARG A 156 15.34 -3.36 22.90
N GLY A 157 14.95 -3.37 21.63
CA GLY A 157 15.12 -2.23 20.73
C GLY A 157 16.54 -2.01 20.21
N ILE A 158 17.42 -3.04 20.25
CA ILE A 158 18.78 -2.93 19.68
C ILE A 158 18.74 -2.95 18.15
N HIS A 159 17.92 -3.83 17.56
CA HIS A 159 17.88 -4.06 16.11
C HIS A 159 16.56 -3.62 15.45
N GLY A 160 15.68 -2.96 16.20
CA GLY A 160 14.36 -2.58 15.73
C GLY A 160 13.53 -1.85 16.81
N PRO A 161 12.20 -1.80 16.67
CA PRO A 161 11.35 -1.10 17.63
C PRO A 161 11.38 -1.78 19.00
N ALA A 162 11.44 -0.98 20.06
CA ALA A 162 11.35 -1.46 21.44
C ALA A 162 9.90 -1.79 21.87
N GLU A 163 8.93 -1.18 21.19
CA GLU A 163 7.49 -1.33 21.42
C GLU A 163 6.78 -1.55 20.08
N MET A 164 5.88 -2.54 20.02
CA MET A 164 5.09 -2.84 18.83
C MET A 164 3.62 -3.00 19.20
N HIS A 165 2.74 -2.37 18.43
CA HIS A 165 1.29 -2.50 18.55
C HIS A 165 0.69 -3.02 17.24
N VAL A 166 -0.35 -3.84 17.36
CA VAL A 166 -1.17 -4.29 16.23
C VAL A 166 -2.60 -3.83 16.46
N VAL A 167 -3.13 -3.02 15.54
CA VAL A 167 -4.51 -2.54 15.54
C VAL A 167 -5.30 -3.32 14.51
N LEU A 168 -6.18 -4.19 14.99
CA LEU A 168 -7.10 -4.97 14.16
C LEU A 168 -8.39 -4.18 13.95
N LEU A 169 -8.66 -3.84 12.68
CA LEU A 169 -9.84 -3.08 12.29
C LEU A 169 -10.93 -4.02 11.78
N ASP A 170 -12.08 -3.99 12.43
CA ASP A 170 -13.30 -4.55 11.86
C ASP A 170 -13.77 -3.63 10.72
N ASN A 171 -14.21 -2.40 11.02
CA ASN A 171 -14.65 -1.43 10.02
C ASN A 171 -15.67 -2.01 9.02
N GLY A 172 -16.70 -2.69 9.53
CA GLY A 172 -17.80 -3.25 8.75
C GLY A 172 -17.61 -4.67 8.20
N ARG A 173 -16.48 -5.35 8.49
CA ARG A 173 -16.19 -6.71 7.98
C ARG A 173 -17.09 -7.76 8.62
N MET A 174 -17.25 -7.71 9.94
CA MET A 174 -18.12 -8.62 10.68
C MET A 174 -19.57 -8.49 10.18
N LYS A 175 -20.04 -7.26 10.00
CA LYS A 175 -21.35 -6.97 9.40
C LYS A 175 -21.49 -7.55 8.00
N ALA A 176 -20.51 -7.33 7.12
CA ALA A 176 -20.52 -7.89 5.76
C ALA A 176 -20.61 -9.42 5.77
N LYS A 177 -19.90 -10.08 6.71
CA LYS A 177 -19.96 -11.54 6.90
C LYS A 177 -21.35 -12.00 7.39
N GLU A 178 -21.91 -11.32 8.40
CA GLU A 178 -23.22 -11.65 8.98
C GLU A 178 -24.37 -11.46 7.98
N GLU A 179 -24.28 -10.46 7.11
CA GLU A 179 -25.27 -10.19 6.05
C GLU A 179 -25.05 -11.04 4.78
N GLY A 180 -24.17 -12.05 4.82
CA GLY A 180 -23.97 -13.02 3.74
C GLY A 180 -23.04 -12.56 2.61
N LEU A 181 -22.38 -11.40 2.72
CA LEU A 181 -21.36 -10.94 1.78
C LEU A 181 -19.93 -11.21 2.25
N GLY A 182 -19.73 -12.27 3.03
CA GLY A 182 -18.41 -12.64 3.58
C GLY A 182 -17.32 -12.87 2.51
N GLU A 183 -17.70 -13.21 1.27
CA GLU A 183 -16.76 -13.44 0.17
C GLU A 183 -15.93 -12.19 -0.18
N ILE A 184 -16.44 -10.98 0.09
CA ILE A 184 -15.69 -9.74 -0.13
C ILE A 184 -14.41 -9.69 0.72
N LEU A 185 -14.39 -10.41 1.85
CA LEU A 185 -13.25 -10.48 2.76
C LEU A 185 -12.11 -11.37 2.23
N TYR A 186 -12.34 -12.14 1.17
CA TYR A 186 -11.27 -12.88 0.48
C TYR A 186 -10.38 -11.98 -0.38
N CYS A 187 -10.72 -10.69 -0.50
CA CYS A 187 -9.93 -9.74 -1.28
C CYS A 187 -8.51 -9.59 -0.69
N ILE A 188 -7.49 -10.07 -1.42
CA ILE A 188 -6.07 -9.93 -1.05
C ILE A 188 -5.47 -8.56 -1.41
N ASN A 189 -6.31 -7.62 -1.85
CA ASN A 189 -5.90 -6.29 -2.31
C ASN A 189 -4.83 -6.31 -3.43
N CYS A 190 -4.92 -7.27 -4.35
CA CYS A 190 -4.01 -7.37 -5.50
C CYS A 190 -4.32 -6.36 -6.60
N GLY A 191 -5.42 -5.60 -6.53
CA GLY A 191 -5.75 -4.57 -7.52
C GLY A 191 -6.06 -5.07 -8.94
N ILE A 192 -5.99 -6.38 -9.22
CA ILE A 192 -6.21 -6.91 -10.57
C ILE A 192 -7.61 -6.60 -11.12
N CYS A 193 -8.62 -6.56 -10.24
CA CYS A 193 -9.98 -6.15 -10.59
C CYS A 193 -10.05 -4.72 -11.15
N MET A 194 -9.12 -3.84 -10.74
CA MET A 194 -9.06 -2.46 -11.23
C MET A 194 -8.71 -2.40 -12.71
N MET A 195 -7.88 -3.35 -13.21
CA MET A 195 -7.52 -3.45 -14.63
C MET A 195 -8.70 -3.82 -15.53
N PHE A 196 -9.75 -4.43 -14.95
CA PHE A 196 -10.98 -4.80 -15.66
C PHE A 196 -12.12 -3.84 -15.34
N CYS A 197 -11.91 -2.89 -14.42
CA CYS A 197 -12.95 -1.99 -13.98
C CYS A 197 -13.11 -0.86 -15.02
N PRO A 198 -14.22 -0.80 -15.78
CA PRO A 198 -14.42 0.27 -16.77
C PRO A 198 -14.42 1.65 -16.10
N ILE A 199 -14.85 1.70 -14.83
CA ILE A 199 -14.96 2.95 -14.08
C ILE A 199 -13.59 3.44 -13.66
N TYR A 200 -12.68 2.55 -13.25
CA TYR A 200 -11.31 2.94 -12.99
C TYR A 200 -10.66 3.59 -14.22
N HIS A 201 -10.90 3.03 -15.41
CA HIS A 201 -10.39 3.58 -16.67
C HIS A 201 -11.03 4.92 -17.05
N TYR A 202 -12.27 5.17 -16.63
CA TYR A 202 -12.94 6.45 -16.83
C TYR A 202 -12.52 7.53 -15.81
N LEU A 203 -12.35 7.14 -14.55
CA LEU A 203 -12.02 8.06 -13.47
C LEU A 203 -10.58 8.55 -13.51
N LEU A 204 -9.65 7.69 -13.95
CA LEU A 204 -8.21 7.98 -14.04
C LEU A 204 -7.72 8.63 -12.73
N TRP A 205 -7.26 9.87 -12.80
CA TRP A 205 -6.70 10.64 -11.68
C TRP A 205 -7.71 11.01 -10.58
N LYS A 206 -9.03 10.81 -10.79
CA LYS A 206 -10.06 10.99 -9.75
C LYS A 206 -10.18 9.78 -8.81
N PHE A 207 -9.45 8.70 -9.09
CA PHE A 207 -9.33 7.55 -8.20
C PHE A 207 -8.56 7.90 -6.93
N GLY A 208 -9.02 7.43 -5.77
CA GLY A 208 -8.34 7.61 -4.48
C GLY A 208 -8.65 8.94 -3.75
N ASP A 209 -9.40 9.86 -4.36
CA ASP A 209 -10.03 10.98 -3.65
C ASP A 209 -11.27 10.44 -2.89
N LYS A 210 -12.49 10.80 -3.32
CA LYS A 210 -13.72 10.21 -2.77
C LYS A 210 -14.09 8.90 -3.44
N ARG A 211 -13.44 8.53 -4.55
CA ARG A 211 -13.82 7.42 -5.43
C ARG A 211 -12.88 6.24 -5.26
N LEU A 212 -13.41 5.15 -4.71
CA LEU A 212 -12.62 3.97 -4.32
C LEU A 212 -12.64 2.86 -5.37
N CYS A 213 -13.70 2.75 -6.19
CA CYS A 213 -13.89 1.71 -7.21
C CYS A 213 -13.71 0.26 -6.68
N GLY A 214 -13.92 -0.72 -7.57
CA GLY A 214 -13.69 -2.13 -7.29
C GLY A 214 -14.30 -2.60 -5.95
N PRO A 215 -13.56 -3.37 -5.12
CA PRO A 215 -14.06 -3.81 -3.82
C PRO A 215 -14.26 -2.64 -2.85
N GLY A 216 -13.53 -1.53 -2.99
CA GLY A 216 -13.65 -0.36 -2.12
C GLY A 216 -15.02 0.31 -2.20
N ALA A 217 -15.62 0.38 -3.39
CA ALA A 217 -16.97 0.91 -3.58
C ALA A 217 -18.05 0.06 -2.89
N VAL A 218 -17.89 -1.27 -2.91
CA VAL A 218 -18.81 -2.18 -2.20
C VAL A 218 -18.59 -2.11 -0.70
N PHE A 219 -17.33 -2.06 -0.26
CA PHE A 219 -16.97 -2.05 1.15
C PHE A 219 -17.39 -0.75 1.85
N ALA A 220 -17.45 0.37 1.14
CA ALA A 220 -17.98 1.64 1.65
C ALA A 220 -19.43 1.54 2.18
N ALA A 221 -20.25 0.63 1.65
CA ALA A 221 -21.64 0.45 2.08
C ALA A 221 -21.69 -0.06 3.52
N TYR A 222 -20.75 -0.92 3.87
CA TYR A 222 -20.64 -1.54 5.18
C TYR A 222 -19.99 -0.63 6.21
N GLN A 223 -19.11 0.26 5.76
CA GLN A 223 -18.46 1.25 6.62
C GLN A 223 -19.38 2.42 6.96
N ALA A 224 -20.08 2.97 5.95
CA ALA A 224 -20.73 4.27 6.06
C ALA A 224 -22.07 4.36 5.30
N GLY A 225 -22.66 3.21 4.96
CA GLY A 225 -23.97 3.12 4.32
C GLY A 225 -23.94 3.25 2.80
N LEU A 226 -25.04 2.83 2.15
CA LEU A 226 -25.17 2.75 0.69
C LEU A 226 -24.95 4.09 -0.01
N HIS A 227 -25.36 5.20 0.62
CA HIS A 227 -25.13 6.54 0.09
C HIS A 227 -23.62 6.82 -0.09
N THR A 228 -22.79 6.39 0.85
CA THR A 228 -21.34 6.55 0.74
C THR A 228 -20.78 5.70 -0.40
N SER A 229 -21.29 4.48 -0.60
CA SER A 229 -20.92 3.67 -1.77
C SER A 229 -21.19 4.37 -3.09
N VAL A 230 -22.37 4.99 -3.23
CA VAL A 230 -22.73 5.81 -4.40
C VAL A 230 -21.70 6.93 -4.59
N LEU A 231 -21.38 7.70 -3.56
CA LEU A 231 -20.36 8.75 -3.65
C LEU A 231 -18.96 8.22 -4.01
N THR A 232 -18.65 6.99 -3.60
CA THR A 232 -17.38 6.32 -3.93
C THR A 232 -17.31 5.73 -5.32
N GLY A 233 -18.37 5.89 -6.10
CA GLY A 233 -18.44 5.56 -7.51
C GLY A 233 -19.21 4.31 -7.85
N LEU A 234 -20.04 3.79 -6.93
CA LEU A 234 -20.95 2.66 -7.22
C LEU A 234 -21.97 3.01 -8.31
N ASP A 235 -22.38 4.27 -8.41
CA ASP A 235 -23.28 4.79 -9.47
C ASP A 235 -22.68 4.71 -10.86
N TYR A 236 -21.36 4.71 -10.98
CA TYR A 236 -20.71 4.52 -12.26
C TYR A 236 -20.77 3.07 -12.74
N CYS A 237 -20.92 2.08 -11.85
CA CYS A 237 -20.93 0.65 -12.19
C CYS A 237 -22.16 0.19 -13.00
N THR A 238 -23.11 1.08 -13.32
CA THR A 238 -24.38 0.75 -13.98
C THR A 238 -24.36 0.96 -15.50
N VAL A 239 -23.26 0.64 -16.18
CA VAL A 239 -23.17 0.64 -17.65
C VAL A 239 -22.58 -0.65 -18.18
#